data_AF-V5XWQ4-F1
#
_entry.id   AF-V5XWQ4-F1
#
_cell.length_a   1.000
_cell.length_b   1.000
_cell.length_c   1.000
_cell.angle_alpha   90.00
_cell.angle_beta   90.00
_cell.angle_gamma   90.00
#
_symmetry.space_group_name_H-M   'P 1'
#
loop_
_entity.id
_entity.type
_entity.pdbx_description
1 polymer ?
#
loop_
_entity_poly.entity_id
_entity_poly.type
_entity_poly.pdbx_seq_one_letter_code
_entity_poly.pdbx_strand_id
1 'polypeptide(L)'
;MLMASSSFLSLSFLVLLFSISSANTRMWSFSNGLDQKPISIIEAAIGVSEDLLNLNGMEAKNNQQSGKSQTIVVGTWGAQATSSNGVAFDDGSYTGIREINFEYNNETAIGSIQVTYDVNGTPFEAKKHASFITGFTPVKISLDFPSEYIVEVSGYTGKVSGYIVVRSLTFKTNKGTYGPYGVTSGTYFKLPIQNGLIVGFKGSVGYWLDYIGFHFSTLRLLIK
;
A
#
# COMPACT_ATOMS: atom_id res chain seq x y z
N MET A 1 -42.19 -33.07 -15.56
CA MET A 1 -41.59 -31.93 -16.29
C MET A 1 -41.28 -30.87 -15.25
N LEU A 2 -40.06 -30.30 -15.31
CA LEU A 2 -39.33 -29.63 -14.22
C LEU A 2 -40.07 -28.54 -13.43
N MET A 3 -39.70 -28.48 -12.15
CA MET A 3 -39.88 -27.35 -11.23
C MET A 3 -38.91 -26.21 -11.53
N ALA A 4 -39.32 -24.97 -11.21
CA ALA A 4 -38.42 -23.95 -10.68
C ALA A 4 -39.23 -22.89 -9.91
N SER A 5 -39.30 -23.02 -8.58
CA SER A 5 -39.67 -21.94 -7.67
C SER A 5 -38.38 -21.39 -7.06
N SER A 6 -38.04 -20.14 -7.38
CA SER A 6 -36.88 -19.44 -6.84
C SER A 6 -37.16 -18.94 -5.42
N SER A 7 -36.76 -19.73 -4.42
CA SER A 7 -36.67 -19.26 -3.04
C SER A 7 -35.28 -18.63 -2.81
N PHE A 8 -35.26 -17.31 -2.59
CA PHE A 8 -34.09 -16.58 -2.12
C PHE A 8 -33.69 -17.08 -0.74
N LEU A 9 -32.60 -17.85 -0.66
CA LEU A 9 -31.92 -18.13 0.60
C LEU A 9 -30.94 -16.99 0.87
N SER A 10 -31.20 -16.34 2.00
CA SER A 10 -30.44 -15.28 2.64
C SER A 10 -28.93 -15.54 2.67
N LEU A 11 -28.14 -14.50 2.41
CA LEU A 11 -26.67 -14.46 2.38
C LEU A 11 -25.99 -14.68 3.75
N SER A 12 -26.66 -15.35 4.69
CA SER A 12 -26.21 -15.54 6.08
C SER A 12 -25.69 -16.95 6.40
N PHE A 13 -25.59 -17.85 5.42
CA PHE A 13 -25.19 -19.25 5.67
C PHE A 13 -23.79 -19.66 5.17
N LEU A 14 -23.00 -18.74 4.61
CA LEU A 14 -21.64 -19.04 4.14
C LEU A 14 -20.53 -18.55 5.10
N VAL A 15 -20.76 -18.63 6.42
CA VAL A 15 -19.74 -18.30 7.44
C VAL A 15 -19.50 -19.42 8.46
N LEU A 16 -20.28 -20.51 8.46
CA LEU A 16 -19.95 -21.70 9.26
C LEU A 16 -19.37 -22.80 8.37
N LEU A 17 -18.04 -22.84 8.25
CA LEU A 17 -17.21 -24.06 8.22
C LEU A 17 -15.73 -23.70 7.99
N PHE A 18 -15.14 -22.85 8.84
CA PHE A 18 -13.69 -22.87 9.09
C PHE A 18 -13.44 -22.78 10.59
N SER A 19 -13.90 -23.80 11.28
CA SER A 19 -13.35 -24.21 12.56
C SER A 19 -13.49 -25.71 12.60
N ILE A 20 -12.40 -26.42 12.32
CA ILE A 20 -11.94 -27.64 13.00
C ILE A 20 -10.71 -28.15 12.23
N SER A 21 -9.62 -28.27 12.98
CA SER A 21 -8.45 -29.14 12.82
C SER A 21 -7.53 -28.95 11.61
N SER A 22 -6.36 -28.41 11.91
CA SER A 22 -5.11 -28.82 11.29
C SER A 22 -4.97 -30.35 11.25
N ALA A 23 -4.28 -30.82 10.22
CA ALA A 23 -3.87 -32.20 9.95
C ALA A 23 -4.84 -33.02 9.08
N ASN A 24 -4.27 -33.53 7.97
CA ASN A 24 -4.81 -34.43 6.97
C ASN A 24 -5.46 -33.77 5.74
N THR A 25 -4.62 -33.34 4.80
CA THR A 25 -5.00 -33.29 3.37
C THR A 25 -5.23 -34.72 2.87
N ARG A 26 -6.49 -35.19 2.90
CA ARG A 26 -6.93 -36.29 2.03
C ARG A 26 -7.64 -35.67 0.83
N MET A 27 -7.05 -35.88 -0.35
CA MET A 27 -7.64 -35.52 -1.63
C MET A 27 -9.00 -36.22 -1.79
N TRP A 28 -10.06 -35.43 -1.98
CA TRP A 28 -11.26 -35.87 -2.66
C TRP A 28 -11.25 -35.23 -4.06
N SER A 29 -11.29 -36.06 -5.09
CA SER A 29 -11.52 -35.61 -6.46
C SER A 29 -13.02 -35.54 -6.71
N PHE A 30 -13.49 -34.38 -7.14
CA PHE A 30 -14.76 -34.28 -7.87
C PHE A 30 -14.43 -34.06 -9.35
N SER A 31 -14.98 -34.91 -10.20
CA SER A 31 -14.97 -34.72 -11.64
C SER A 31 -16.01 -33.67 -11.98
N ASN A 32 -15.56 -32.48 -12.38
CA ASN A 32 -16.24 -31.60 -13.33
C ASN A 32 -15.22 -30.53 -13.76
N GLY A 33 -14.78 -30.63 -15.02
CA GLY A 33 -13.75 -29.79 -15.62
C GLY A 33 -14.21 -28.36 -15.83
N LEU A 34 -14.00 -27.53 -14.81
CA LEU A 34 -13.72 -26.10 -14.96
C LEU A 34 -12.53 -25.82 -14.04
N ASP A 35 -11.35 -25.61 -14.63
CA ASP A 35 -10.15 -25.14 -13.93
C ASP A 35 -10.45 -23.76 -13.31
N GLN A 36 -11.01 -23.75 -12.10
CA GLN A 36 -10.94 -22.57 -11.25
C GLN A 36 -9.51 -22.52 -10.71
N LYS A 37 -8.66 -21.79 -11.42
CA LYS A 37 -7.35 -21.35 -10.92
C LYS A 37 -7.60 -20.76 -9.51
N PRO A 38 -6.93 -21.25 -8.46
CA PRO A 38 -7.07 -20.67 -7.14
C PRO A 38 -6.65 -19.20 -7.24
N ILE A 39 -7.59 -18.30 -6.93
CA ILE A 39 -7.32 -16.86 -6.86
C ILE A 39 -6.15 -16.69 -5.89
N SER A 40 -5.06 -16.13 -6.40
CA SER A 40 -3.88 -15.83 -5.62
C SER A 40 -4.31 -14.94 -4.45
N ILE A 41 -3.85 -15.21 -3.22
CA ILE A 41 -4.20 -14.43 -2.01
C ILE A 41 -3.95 -12.92 -2.22
N ILE A 42 -3.05 -12.58 -3.14
CA ILE A 42 -2.72 -11.22 -3.56
C ILE A 42 -3.89 -10.56 -4.32
N GLU A 43 -4.56 -11.28 -5.22
CA GLU A 43 -5.69 -10.77 -6.01
C GLU A 43 -6.89 -10.44 -5.11
N ALA A 44 -7.14 -11.25 -4.08
CA ALA A 44 -8.21 -11.01 -3.10
C ALA A 44 -7.93 -9.83 -2.15
N ALA A 45 -6.65 -9.55 -1.85
CA ALA A 45 -6.25 -8.45 -0.99
C ALA A 45 -6.22 -7.09 -1.72
N ILE A 46 -5.92 -7.09 -3.03
CA ILE A 46 -5.64 -5.86 -3.80
C ILE A 46 -6.75 -5.56 -4.83
N GLY A 47 -7.63 -6.51 -5.16
CA GLY A 47 -8.71 -6.30 -6.14
C GLY A 47 -8.21 -6.04 -7.57
N VAL A 48 -6.97 -6.43 -7.85
CA VAL A 48 -6.29 -6.28 -9.15
C VAL A 48 -5.94 -7.68 -9.65
N SER A 49 -6.41 -8.04 -10.85
CA SER A 49 -6.08 -9.30 -11.53
C SER A 49 -4.58 -9.39 -11.81
N GLU A 50 -3.99 -10.58 -11.67
CA GLU A 50 -2.59 -10.87 -12.00
C GLU A 50 -2.15 -10.34 -13.37
N ASP A 51 -3.08 -10.22 -14.33
CA ASP A 51 -2.81 -9.73 -15.68
C ASP A 51 -2.43 -8.24 -15.71
N LEU A 52 -2.92 -7.42 -14.76
CA LEU A 52 -2.54 -6.00 -14.64
C LEU A 52 -1.24 -5.78 -13.86
N LEU A 53 -0.85 -6.73 -13.01
CA LEU A 53 0.43 -6.69 -12.27
C LEU A 53 1.61 -7.07 -13.16
N ASN A 54 1.41 -8.07 -14.05
CA ASN A 54 2.43 -8.55 -14.96
C ASN A 54 2.72 -7.59 -16.13
N LEU A 55 1.79 -6.67 -16.44
CA LEU A 55 2.02 -5.65 -17.48
C LEU A 55 3.08 -4.61 -17.07
N ASN A 56 3.39 -4.49 -15.76
CA ASN A 56 4.31 -3.49 -15.20
C ASN A 56 5.58 -4.07 -14.54
N GLY A 57 5.84 -5.38 -14.68
CA GLY A 57 7.07 -6.01 -14.17
C GLY A 57 7.21 -6.02 -12.64
N MET A 58 6.11 -6.16 -11.90
CA MET A 58 6.10 -6.14 -10.42
C MET A 58 6.11 -7.55 -9.82
N GLU A 59 7.15 -7.94 -9.07
CA GLU A 59 7.20 -9.19 -8.28
C GLU A 59 6.74 -8.95 -6.83
N ALA A 60 5.69 -9.66 -6.38
CA ALA A 60 5.32 -9.74 -4.97
C ALA A 60 6.08 -10.90 -4.29
N LYS A 61 6.90 -10.61 -3.27
CA LYS A 61 7.64 -11.64 -2.50
C LYS A 61 6.98 -11.89 -1.14
N ASN A 62 6.51 -13.12 -0.91
CA ASN A 62 5.96 -13.58 0.37
C ASN A 62 7.09 -14.01 1.32
N ASN A 63 7.29 -13.30 2.44
CA ASN A 63 8.11 -13.78 3.56
C ASN A 63 7.20 -14.42 4.62
N GLN A 64 7.11 -15.75 4.62
CA GLN A 64 6.40 -16.49 5.68
C GLN A 64 7.29 -16.65 6.92
N GLN A 65 6.90 -16.02 8.02
CA GLN A 65 7.28 -16.45 9.37
C GLN A 65 6.03 -16.52 10.25
N SER A 66 5.83 -17.70 10.83
CA SER A 66 4.66 -18.13 11.61
C SER A 66 4.36 -17.19 12.79
N GLY A 67 3.12 -16.71 12.89
CA GLY A 67 2.57 -16.02 14.07
C GLY A 67 2.50 -14.48 14.02
N LYS A 68 3.03 -13.82 12.99
CA LYS A 68 3.01 -12.35 12.84
C LYS A 68 2.04 -11.94 11.73
N SER A 69 1.22 -10.92 11.97
CA SER A 69 0.30 -10.34 10.95
C SER A 69 1.05 -10.17 9.63
N GLN A 70 0.56 -10.80 8.56
CA GLN A 70 1.21 -10.75 7.26
C GLN A 70 1.21 -9.31 6.76
N THR A 71 2.40 -8.74 6.62
CA THR A 71 2.57 -7.41 6.03
C THR A 71 3.01 -7.61 4.58
N ILE A 72 2.26 -7.02 3.64
CA ILE A 72 2.56 -7.05 2.20
C ILE A 72 3.32 -5.78 1.85
N VAL A 73 4.40 -5.89 1.10
CA VAL A 73 5.13 -4.73 0.58
C VAL A 73 4.70 -4.49 -0.86
N VAL A 74 4.27 -3.27 -1.18
CA VAL A 74 3.87 -2.86 -2.53
C VAL A 74 4.70 -1.68 -2.99
N GLY A 75 5.10 -1.70 -4.26
CA GLY A 75 5.98 -0.71 -4.88
C GLY A 75 7.25 -1.37 -5.43
N THR A 76 8.28 -0.59 -5.77
CA THR A 76 8.42 0.85 -5.58
C THR A 76 7.92 1.66 -6.79
N TRP A 77 7.57 2.93 -6.57
CA TRP A 77 7.34 3.92 -7.64
C TRP A 77 8.44 4.96 -7.60
N GLY A 78 9.08 5.20 -8.74
CA GLY A 78 10.22 6.11 -8.88
C GLY A 78 11.37 5.42 -9.62
N ALA A 79 12.61 5.70 -9.22
CA ALA A 79 13.76 4.95 -9.71
C ALA A 79 13.70 3.47 -9.31
N GLN A 80 14.28 2.61 -10.15
CA GLN A 80 14.38 1.16 -9.88
C GLN A 80 15.41 0.82 -8.78
N ALA A 81 16.29 1.75 -8.44
CA ALA A 81 17.29 1.64 -7.38
C ALA A 81 17.54 3.03 -6.77
N THR A 82 18.38 3.09 -5.73
CA THR A 82 18.81 4.38 -5.18
C THR A 82 19.43 5.24 -6.27
N SER A 83 19.03 6.51 -6.35
CA SER A 83 19.45 7.45 -7.38
C SER A 83 19.76 8.80 -6.73
N SER A 84 20.20 9.83 -7.44
CA SER A 84 20.42 11.17 -6.84
C SER A 84 21.25 11.20 -5.54
N ASN A 85 22.19 10.26 -5.38
CA ASN A 85 22.97 9.98 -4.15
C ASN A 85 22.16 9.44 -2.95
N GLY A 86 21.03 8.80 -3.22
CA GLY A 86 20.02 8.46 -2.23
C GLY A 86 20.42 7.40 -1.22
N VAL A 87 19.91 7.60 -0.01
CA VAL A 87 20.00 6.66 1.11
C VAL A 87 18.66 5.94 1.23
N ALA A 88 18.68 4.62 1.05
CA ALA A 88 17.51 3.79 1.23
C ALA A 88 17.03 3.82 2.69
N PHE A 89 15.72 3.84 2.88
CA PHE A 89 15.08 3.75 4.17
C PHE A 89 13.93 2.73 4.13
N ASP A 90 13.68 2.12 5.28
CA ASP A 90 12.54 1.26 5.51
C ASP A 90 12.13 1.44 6.98
N ASP A 91 11.00 2.09 7.21
CA ASP A 91 10.52 2.34 8.57
C ASP A 91 9.97 1.04 9.21
N GLY A 92 9.73 -0.01 8.43
CA GLY A 92 9.04 -1.20 8.87
C GLY A 92 7.52 -1.02 8.89
N SER A 93 6.84 -1.72 9.79
CA SER A 93 5.37 -1.82 9.80
C SER A 93 4.82 -1.60 11.21
N TYR A 94 3.73 -0.84 11.29
CA TYR A 94 3.12 -0.38 12.53
C TYR A 94 1.61 -0.68 12.57
N THR A 95 0.84 -0.06 13.47
CA THR A 95 -0.63 -0.27 13.54
C THR A 95 -1.42 0.73 12.71
N GLY A 96 -0.82 1.86 12.34
CA GLY A 96 -1.45 2.86 11.48
C GLY A 96 -0.59 4.10 11.27
N ILE A 97 -1.17 5.11 10.61
CA ILE A 97 -0.53 6.40 10.35
C ILE A 97 -1.34 7.49 11.03
N ARG A 98 -0.66 8.39 11.76
CA ARG A 98 -1.27 9.55 12.42
C ARG A 98 -0.93 10.84 11.70
N GLU A 99 0.31 10.98 11.25
CA GLU A 99 0.76 12.19 10.58
C GLU A 99 1.79 11.87 9.49
N ILE A 100 1.69 12.55 8.35
CA ILE A 100 2.70 12.51 7.29
C ILE A 100 3.24 13.93 7.13
N ASN A 101 4.53 14.10 7.38
CA ASN A 101 5.27 15.32 7.11
C ASN A 101 6.19 15.07 5.93
N PHE A 102 6.14 15.93 4.92
CA PHE A 102 7.06 15.85 3.79
C PHE A 102 7.27 17.23 3.21
N GLU A 103 8.25 17.34 2.32
CA GLU A 103 8.64 18.60 1.70
C GLU A 103 8.59 18.44 0.18
N TYR A 104 8.13 19.46 -0.54
CA TYR A 104 8.03 19.44 -2.01
C TYR A 104 8.50 20.75 -2.63
N ASN A 105 8.89 20.71 -3.90
CA ASN A 105 9.23 21.89 -4.66
C ASN A 105 8.45 21.87 -5.99
N ASN A 106 7.81 23.00 -6.33
CA ASN A 106 6.90 23.13 -7.48
C ASN A 106 7.59 23.09 -8.85
N GLU A 107 8.91 23.06 -8.89
CA GLU A 107 9.69 22.99 -10.12
C GLU A 107 10.36 21.62 -10.28
N THR A 108 10.66 20.96 -9.17
CA THR A 108 11.44 19.72 -9.15
C THR A 108 10.61 18.51 -8.72
N ALA A 109 10.61 18.17 -7.43
CA ALA A 109 10.07 16.92 -6.90
C ALA A 109 9.84 16.95 -5.38
N ILE A 110 9.46 15.81 -4.82
CA ILE A 110 9.41 15.58 -3.36
C ILE A 110 10.83 15.51 -2.81
N GLY A 111 11.10 16.19 -1.70
CA GLY A 111 12.40 16.28 -1.05
C GLY A 111 12.54 15.31 0.11
N SER A 112 11.98 15.68 1.26
CA SER A 112 12.09 14.93 2.52
C SER A 112 10.75 14.27 2.89
N ILE A 113 10.79 13.22 3.71
CA ILE A 113 9.59 12.60 4.30
C ILE A 113 9.86 12.13 5.73
N GLN A 114 8.86 12.25 6.60
CA GLN A 114 8.83 11.76 7.97
C GLN A 114 7.39 11.39 8.33
N VAL A 115 7.19 10.28 9.00
CA VAL A 115 5.87 9.80 9.36
C VAL A 115 5.79 9.59 10.87
N THR A 116 4.68 10.02 11.45
CA THR A 116 4.30 9.64 12.81
C THR A 116 3.29 8.51 12.70
N TYR A 117 3.72 7.32 13.09
CA TYR A 117 2.91 6.11 13.09
C TYR A 117 2.11 5.99 14.38
N ASP A 118 1.09 5.14 14.35
CA ASP A 118 0.48 4.58 15.54
C ASP A 118 1.15 3.25 15.90
N VAL A 119 1.41 3.03 17.18
CA VAL A 119 1.86 1.75 17.74
C VAL A 119 0.95 1.41 18.91
N ASN A 120 -0.06 0.59 18.64
CA ASN A 120 -1.06 0.15 19.61
C ASN A 120 -1.71 1.32 20.38
N GLY A 121 -2.12 2.37 19.67
CA GLY A 121 -2.75 3.56 20.25
C GLY A 121 -1.77 4.66 20.72
N THR A 122 -0.45 4.40 20.69
CA THR A 122 0.58 5.38 21.07
C THR A 122 1.28 5.94 19.83
N PRO A 123 1.47 7.26 19.69
CA PRO A 123 2.24 7.83 18.58
C PRO A 123 3.71 7.40 18.63
N PHE A 124 4.27 7.03 17.47
CA PHE A 124 5.69 6.78 17.25
C PHE A 124 6.19 7.68 16.12
N GLU A 125 7.04 8.65 16.44
CA GLU A 125 7.66 9.51 15.45
C GLU A 125 8.87 8.79 14.84
N ALA A 126 8.79 8.47 13.54
CA ALA A 126 9.90 7.86 12.84
C ALA A 126 10.99 8.88 12.50
N LYS A 127 12.17 8.36 12.15
CA LYS A 127 13.30 9.17 11.68
C LYS A 127 12.89 9.98 10.45
N LYS A 128 13.27 11.26 10.40
CA LYS A 128 13.15 12.06 9.18
C LYS A 128 14.15 11.59 8.12
N HIS A 129 13.65 11.28 6.93
CA HIS A 129 14.44 10.99 5.73
C HIS A 129 14.60 12.29 4.95
N ALA A 130 15.71 12.98 5.18
CA ALA A 130 15.92 14.35 4.70
C ALA A 130 16.62 14.40 3.34
N SER A 131 16.16 15.32 2.49
CA SER A 131 16.88 15.68 1.27
C SER A 131 18.24 16.30 1.60
N PHE A 132 19.21 16.10 0.69
CA PHE A 132 20.53 16.73 0.79
C PHE A 132 20.56 18.19 0.30
N ILE A 133 19.47 18.70 -0.24
CA ILE A 133 19.33 20.09 -0.67
C ILE A 133 18.15 20.76 0.05
N THR A 134 18.13 22.10 0.00
CA THR A 134 17.08 22.93 0.60
C THR A 134 16.20 23.56 -0.49
N GLY A 135 15.23 24.40 -0.11
CA GLY A 135 14.32 25.07 -1.05
C GLY A 135 13.02 24.31 -1.32
N PHE A 136 12.62 23.45 -0.39
CA PHE A 136 11.33 22.78 -0.39
C PHE A 136 10.33 23.47 0.54
N THR A 137 9.05 23.37 0.19
CA THR A 137 7.92 23.80 1.00
C THR A 137 7.45 22.63 1.87
N PRO A 138 7.37 22.79 3.21
CA PRO A 138 6.90 21.73 4.09
C PRO A 138 5.38 21.57 4.00
N VAL A 139 4.93 20.33 4.16
CA VAL A 139 3.53 19.92 4.26
C VAL A 139 3.38 19.02 5.46
N LYS A 140 2.32 19.25 6.23
CA LYS A 140 1.87 18.40 7.33
C LYS A 140 0.46 17.93 7.03
N ILE A 141 0.28 16.61 6.96
CA ILE A 141 -1.02 15.95 6.87
C ILE A 141 -1.27 15.24 8.19
N SER A 142 -2.06 15.85 9.07
CA SER A 142 -2.50 15.24 10.32
C SER A 142 -3.84 14.54 10.08
N LEU A 143 -3.86 13.21 10.21
CA LEU A 143 -5.07 12.41 10.04
C LEU A 143 -5.85 12.37 11.35
N ASP A 144 -7.19 12.38 11.25
CA ASP A 144 -8.08 12.12 12.38
C ASP A 144 -8.11 10.62 12.75
N PHE A 145 -6.93 10.07 13.12
CA PHE A 145 -6.73 8.67 13.45
C PHE A 145 -7.49 8.29 14.75
N PRO A 146 -8.21 7.14 14.79
CA PRO A 146 -8.24 6.07 13.78
C PRO A 146 -9.35 6.19 12.75
N SER A 147 -10.18 7.23 12.82
CA SER A 147 -11.37 7.37 11.97
C SER A 147 -11.06 7.83 10.55
N GLU A 148 -9.90 8.44 10.34
CA GLU A 148 -9.35 8.79 9.03
C GLU A 148 -8.14 7.93 8.67
N TYR A 149 -8.17 7.33 7.48
CA TYR A 149 -7.11 6.48 6.96
C TYR A 149 -7.01 6.63 5.43
N ILE A 150 -5.81 6.33 4.92
CA ILE A 150 -5.51 6.43 3.49
C ILE A 150 -6.22 5.31 2.74
N VAL A 151 -6.92 5.67 1.68
CA VAL A 151 -7.62 4.74 0.76
C VAL A 151 -7.01 4.73 -0.63
N GLU A 152 -6.16 5.71 -0.95
CA GLU A 152 -5.40 5.75 -2.19
C GLU A 152 -4.17 6.65 -2.06
N VAL A 153 -3.06 6.21 -2.63
CA VAL A 153 -1.88 7.05 -2.87
C VAL A 153 -1.66 7.15 -4.37
N SER A 154 -1.44 8.36 -4.87
CA SER A 154 -1.11 8.56 -6.28
C SER A 154 -0.10 9.68 -6.46
N GLY A 155 0.47 9.79 -7.65
CA GLY A 155 1.48 10.79 -7.93
C GLY A 155 2.08 10.66 -9.31
N TYR A 156 3.16 11.40 -9.52
CA TYR A 156 3.93 11.37 -10.77
C TYR A 156 5.39 11.03 -10.47
N THR A 157 6.00 10.24 -11.34
CA THR A 157 7.45 10.05 -11.38
C THR A 157 8.01 10.65 -12.66
N GLY A 158 9.27 11.07 -12.64
CA GLY A 158 9.86 11.68 -13.82
C GLY A 158 11.30 12.13 -13.61
N LYS A 159 11.94 12.56 -14.70
CA LYS A 159 13.33 13.01 -14.66
C LYS A 159 13.43 14.40 -14.06
N VAL A 160 14.33 14.58 -13.08
CA VAL A 160 14.82 15.87 -12.60
C VAL A 160 16.34 15.80 -12.61
N SER A 161 16.98 16.72 -13.35
CA SER A 161 18.45 16.74 -13.54
C SER A 161 19.04 15.37 -13.92
N GLY A 162 18.32 14.60 -14.75
CA GLY A 162 18.75 13.27 -15.22
C GLY A 162 18.31 12.09 -14.34
N TYR A 163 17.84 12.31 -13.12
CA TYR A 163 17.44 11.26 -12.17
C TYR A 163 15.92 11.02 -12.20
N ILE A 164 15.48 9.77 -12.23
CA ILE A 164 14.05 9.43 -12.07
C ILE A 164 13.69 9.54 -10.59
N VAL A 165 12.72 10.38 -10.27
CA VAL A 165 12.33 10.67 -8.89
C VAL A 165 10.80 10.75 -8.76
N VAL A 166 10.29 10.68 -7.54
CA VAL A 166 8.88 10.95 -7.21
C VAL A 166 8.66 12.46 -7.26
N ARG A 167 8.00 12.92 -8.32
CA ARG A 167 7.78 14.35 -8.59
C ARG A 167 6.59 14.94 -7.84
N SER A 168 5.58 14.12 -7.58
CA SER A 168 4.44 14.55 -6.80
C SER A 168 3.81 13.41 -5.99
N LEU A 169 3.10 13.77 -4.93
CA LEU A 169 2.29 12.87 -4.12
C LEU A 169 0.90 13.47 -3.87
N THR A 170 -0.09 12.59 -3.85
CA THR A 170 -1.48 12.86 -3.45
C THR A 170 -1.92 11.73 -2.54
N PHE A 171 -2.43 12.09 -1.37
CA PHE A 171 -2.99 11.14 -0.41
C PHE A 171 -4.50 11.34 -0.34
N LYS A 172 -5.25 10.33 -0.75
CA LYS A 172 -6.70 10.31 -0.59
C LYS A 172 -7.05 9.45 0.61
N THR A 173 -7.87 9.98 1.50
CA THR A 173 -8.39 9.31 2.68
C THR A 173 -9.87 8.98 2.50
N ASN A 174 -10.45 8.25 3.43
CA ASN A 174 -11.89 8.08 3.51
C ASN A 174 -12.65 9.38 3.84
N LYS A 175 -11.96 10.47 4.22
CA LYS A 175 -12.58 11.76 4.56
C LYS A 175 -12.26 12.89 3.57
N GLY A 176 -11.19 12.79 2.79
CA GLY A 176 -10.77 13.87 1.92
C GLY A 176 -9.61 13.53 1.00
N THR A 177 -9.03 14.54 0.39
CA THR A 177 -7.84 14.41 -0.47
C THR A 177 -6.86 15.51 -0.11
N TYR A 178 -5.60 15.12 0.07
CA TYR A 178 -4.46 15.99 0.34
C TYR A 178 -3.54 15.97 -0.87
N GLY A 179 -3.42 17.12 -1.54
CA GLY A 179 -2.58 17.32 -2.71
C GLY A 179 -3.38 17.65 -3.97
N PRO A 180 -2.76 17.57 -5.16
CA PRO A 180 -1.39 17.12 -5.39
C PRO A 180 -0.34 18.09 -4.83
N TYR A 181 0.79 17.55 -4.37
CA TYR A 181 1.95 18.33 -3.94
C TYR A 181 3.15 17.98 -4.80
N GLY A 182 3.86 18.99 -5.31
CA GLY A 182 4.95 18.82 -6.28
C GLY A 182 4.49 18.97 -7.72
N VAL A 183 5.22 18.36 -8.65
CA VAL A 183 5.00 18.55 -10.10
C VAL A 183 4.20 17.41 -10.70
N THR A 184 3.01 17.70 -11.20
CA THR A 184 2.09 16.75 -11.85
C THR A 184 2.47 16.49 -13.32
N SER A 185 3.73 16.13 -13.56
CA SER A 185 4.27 15.86 -14.91
C SER A 185 5.19 14.65 -14.89
N GLY A 186 5.04 13.79 -15.90
CA GLY A 186 5.80 12.55 -16.06
C GLY A 186 4.88 11.33 -16.11
N THR A 187 5.33 10.20 -15.56
CA THR A 187 4.56 8.97 -15.50
C THR A 187 3.66 8.97 -14.26
N TYR A 188 2.35 8.96 -14.48
CA TYR A 188 1.38 8.85 -13.39
C TYR A 188 1.43 7.45 -12.75
N PHE A 189 1.31 7.40 -11.43
CA PHE A 189 1.07 6.17 -10.69
C PHE A 189 -0.07 6.34 -9.70
N LYS A 190 -0.73 5.22 -9.40
CA LYS A 190 -1.84 5.17 -8.44
C LYS A 190 -1.88 3.80 -7.78
N LEU A 191 -2.18 3.82 -6.49
CA LEU A 191 -2.38 2.65 -5.65
C LEU A 191 -3.71 2.81 -4.91
N PRO A 192 -4.82 2.29 -5.44
CA PRO A 192 -6.08 2.22 -4.72
C PRO A 192 -6.05 1.11 -3.67
N ILE A 193 -6.68 1.34 -2.52
CA ILE A 193 -6.71 0.41 -1.39
C ILE A 193 -8.17 0.06 -1.11
N GLN A 194 -8.58 -1.16 -1.49
CA GLN A 194 -9.93 -1.64 -1.22
C GLN A 194 -10.02 -2.25 0.19
N ASN A 195 -9.07 -3.12 0.53
CA ASN A 195 -9.00 -3.83 1.81
C ASN A 195 -7.61 -3.68 2.43
N GLY A 196 -7.57 -3.45 3.74
CA GLY A 196 -6.33 -3.23 4.49
C GLY A 196 -5.98 -1.75 4.69
N LEU A 197 -4.78 -1.52 5.21
CA LEU A 197 -4.25 -0.20 5.58
C LEU A 197 -2.77 -0.10 5.21
N ILE A 198 -2.31 1.08 4.81
CA ILE A 198 -0.89 1.39 4.82
C ILE A 198 -0.46 1.56 6.27
N VAL A 199 0.58 0.83 6.65
CA VAL A 199 1.12 0.78 8.02
C VAL A 199 2.61 1.10 8.09
N GLY A 200 3.23 1.49 6.98
CA GLY A 200 4.65 1.76 6.91
C GLY A 200 5.09 2.26 5.55
N PHE A 201 6.16 3.02 5.53
CA PHE A 201 6.79 3.55 4.32
C PHE A 201 8.21 3.03 4.18
N LYS A 202 8.62 2.86 2.93
CA LYS A 202 10.01 2.64 2.56
C LYS A 202 10.34 3.45 1.31
N GLY A 203 11.61 3.71 1.05
CA GLY A 203 12.01 4.53 -0.08
C GLY A 203 13.50 4.76 -0.16
N SER A 204 13.87 5.76 -0.93
CA SER A 204 15.23 6.31 -0.96
C SER A 204 15.16 7.82 -1.14
N VAL A 205 15.90 8.56 -0.32
CA VAL A 205 16.01 10.02 -0.42
C VAL A 205 17.46 10.40 -0.65
N GLY A 206 17.71 11.12 -1.74
CA GLY A 206 18.97 11.80 -2.05
C GLY A 206 18.76 13.30 -2.13
N TYR A 207 18.95 13.88 -3.32
CA TYR A 207 18.47 15.25 -3.59
C TYR A 207 16.94 15.33 -3.59
N TRP A 208 16.29 14.28 -4.06
CA TRP A 208 14.83 14.13 -4.04
C TRP A 208 14.49 12.72 -3.54
N LEU A 209 13.20 12.48 -3.32
CA LEU A 209 12.67 11.13 -3.11
C LEU A 209 12.80 10.33 -4.41
N ASP A 210 13.78 9.43 -4.48
CA ASP A 210 14.05 8.62 -5.67
C ASP A 210 12.89 7.69 -5.96
N TYR A 211 12.45 6.97 -4.92
CA TYR A 211 11.35 6.04 -4.99
C TYR A 211 10.63 5.91 -3.65
N ILE A 212 9.38 5.48 -3.71
CA ILE A 212 8.52 5.23 -2.56
C ILE A 212 7.85 3.86 -2.67
N GLY A 213 7.69 3.18 -1.55
CA GLY A 213 6.95 1.94 -1.40
C GLY A 213 6.26 1.89 -0.03
N PHE A 214 5.35 0.94 0.13
CA PHE A 214 4.45 0.91 1.28
C PHE A 214 4.34 -0.49 1.87
N HIS A 215 4.21 -0.55 3.18
CA HIS A 215 3.83 -1.74 3.93
C HIS A 215 2.32 -1.74 4.15
N PHE A 216 1.68 -2.87 3.87
CA PHE A 216 0.25 -3.08 3.96
C PHE A 216 -0.09 -4.14 4.99
N SER A 217 -1.08 -3.86 5.83
CA SER A 217 -1.69 -4.86 6.70
C SER A 217 -3.11 -5.16 6.24
N THR A 218 -3.44 -6.43 6.05
CA THR A 218 -4.78 -6.92 5.69
C THR A 218 -5.74 -6.94 6.88
N LEU A 219 -5.23 -6.85 8.11
CA LEU A 219 -6.06 -6.75 9.32
C LEU A 219 -6.54 -5.31 9.51
N ARG A 220 -7.81 -5.05 9.20
CA ARG A 220 -8.55 -3.98 9.88
C ARG A 220 -8.73 -4.44 11.33
N LEU A 221 -7.90 -3.95 12.24
CA LEU A 221 -8.21 -4.07 13.66
C LEU A 221 -9.55 -3.36 13.86
N LEU A 222 -10.60 -4.14 14.10
CA LEU A 222 -11.88 -3.65 14.56
C LEU A 222 -11.62 -3.04 15.95
N ILE A 223 -11.31 -1.74 15.97
CA ILE A 223 -11.29 -0.98 17.22
C ILE A 223 -12.77 -0.89 17.63
N LYS A 224 -13.10 -1.65 18.68
CA LYS A 224 -14.44 -1.79 19.23
C LYS A 224 -14.78 -0.61 20.14
#